data_AF-A0A942EW76-F1
#
_entry.id   AF-A0A942EW76-F1
#
_cell.length_a   1.000
_cell.length_b   1.000
_cell.length_c   1.000
_cell.angle_alpha   90.00
_cell.angle_beta   90.00
_cell.angle_gamma   90.00
#
_symmetry.space_group_name_H-M   'P 1'
#
loop_
_entity.id
_entity.type
_entity.pdbx_description
1 polymer ?
#
loop_
_entity_poly.entity_id
_entity_poly.type
_entity_poly.pdbx_seq_one_letter_code
_entity_poly.pdbx_strand_id
1 'polypeptide(L)'
;MAREVVWSAEAVADIEALANYIARDSAAYATSFVQEILDSSKTLSSFSKRGRIVPELDDSSVRELLIRDYRIIYHVEKSRIIILGLIHGSRDLNKPWKSK
;
A
#
# COMPACT_ATOMS: atom_id res chain seq x y z
N MET A 1 11.36 -18.17 5.52
CA MET A 1 10.05 -18.18 6.20
C MET A 1 9.18 -17.12 5.56
N ALA A 2 8.01 -17.49 5.02
CA ALA A 2 7.07 -16.55 4.43
C ALA A 2 6.29 -15.84 5.55
N ARG A 3 6.08 -14.54 5.43
CA ARG A 3 5.20 -13.76 6.31
C ARG A 3 3.80 -13.70 5.70
N GLU A 4 2.78 -13.76 6.55
CA GLU A 4 1.40 -13.48 6.11
C GLU A 4 1.29 -12.01 5.70
N VAL A 5 0.51 -11.71 4.65
CA VAL A 5 0.18 -10.34 4.26
C VAL A 5 -1.27 -10.07 4.65
N VAL A 6 -1.47 -9.12 5.54
CA VAL A 6 -2.78 -8.70 6.03
C VAL A 6 -3.05 -7.25 5.63
N TRP A 7 -4.32 -6.91 5.44
CA TRP A 7 -4.76 -5.58 5.03
C TRP A 7 -5.49 -4.90 6.18
N SER A 8 -5.15 -3.64 6.47
CA SER A 8 -5.94 -2.82 7.37
C SER A 8 -7.30 -2.49 6.75
N ALA A 9 -8.28 -2.10 7.58
CA ALA A 9 -9.57 -1.65 7.09
C ALA A 9 -9.42 -0.42 6.18
N GLU A 10 -8.47 0.45 6.50
CA GLU A 10 -8.15 1.64 5.73
C GLU A 10 -7.55 1.30 4.36
N ALA A 11 -6.63 0.34 4.29
CA ALA A 11 -6.08 -0.10 3.01
C ALA A 11 -7.12 -0.73 2.09
N VAL A 12 -8.09 -1.45 2.66
CA VAL A 12 -9.23 -1.99 1.90
C VAL A 12 -10.10 -0.84 1.36
N ALA A 13 -10.46 0.11 2.22
CA ALA A 13 -11.25 1.28 1.82
C ALA A 13 -10.53 2.13 0.75
N ASP A 14 -9.21 2.29 0.86
CA ASP A 14 -8.40 3.02 -0.12
C ASP A 14 -8.43 2.34 -1.50
N ILE A 15 -8.31 1.01 -1.56
CA ILE A 15 -8.41 0.25 -2.82
C ILE A 15 -9.80 0.39 -3.44
N GLU A 16 -10.86 0.29 -2.64
CA GLU A 16 -12.22 0.45 -3.14
C GLU A 16 -12.46 1.86 -3.68
N ALA A 17 -12.01 2.89 -2.96
CA ALA A 17 -12.11 4.27 -3.39
C ALA A 17 -11.31 4.53 -4.69
N LEU A 18 -10.10 3.98 -4.77
CA LEU A 18 -9.24 4.04 -5.95
C LEU A 18 -9.90 3.38 -7.17
N ALA A 19 -10.39 2.15 -7.00
CA ALA A 19 -11.05 1.41 -8.06
C ALA A 19 -12.29 2.16 -8.57
N ASN A 20 -13.12 2.66 -7.65
CA ASN A 20 -14.32 3.44 -7.98
C ASN A 20 -13.99 4.78 -8.66
N TYR A 21 -12.87 5.41 -8.31
CA TYR A 21 -12.42 6.64 -8.96
C TYR A 21 -12.00 6.37 -10.41
N ILE A 22 -11.13 5.38 -10.62
CA ILE A 22 -10.60 5.03 -11.95
C ILE A 22 -11.68 4.45 -12.86
N ALA A 23 -12.61 3.67 -12.31
CA ALA A 23 -13.67 3.03 -13.09
C ALA A 23 -14.61 4.03 -13.77
N ARG A 24 -14.65 5.29 -13.32
CA ARG A 24 -15.39 6.38 -13.97
C ARG A 24 -14.88 6.66 -15.38
N ASP A 25 -13.57 6.48 -15.59
CA ASP A 25 -12.92 6.67 -16.89
C ASP A 25 -12.72 5.33 -17.61
N SER A 26 -12.30 4.29 -16.88
CA SER A 26 -12.09 2.94 -17.45
C SER A 26 -12.16 1.84 -16.40
N ALA A 27 -13.25 1.06 -16.43
CA ALA A 27 -13.42 -0.11 -15.57
C ALA A 27 -12.35 -1.19 -15.80
N ALA A 28 -11.93 -1.39 -17.06
CA ALA A 28 -10.87 -2.35 -17.38
C ALA A 28 -9.53 -1.92 -16.76
N TYR A 29 -9.24 -0.63 -16.76
CA TYR A 29 -8.04 -0.09 -16.13
C TYR A 29 -8.10 -0.16 -14.59
N ALA A 30 -9.26 0.11 -13.99
CA ALA A 30 -9.46 -0.06 -12.56
C ALA A 30 -9.15 -1.50 -12.12
N THR A 31 -9.69 -2.50 -12.82
CA THR A 31 -9.47 -3.92 -12.53
C THR A 31 -7.99 -4.30 -12.65
N SER A 32 -7.33 -3.91 -13.76
CA SER A 32 -5.92 -4.27 -13.97
C SER A 32 -5.00 -3.62 -12.93
N PHE A 33 -5.30 -2.38 -12.52
CA PHE A 33 -4.49 -1.70 -11.53
C PHE A 33 -4.68 -2.26 -10.11
N VAL A 34 -5.92 -2.58 -9.71
CA VAL A 34 -6.16 -3.29 -8.44
C VAL A 34 -5.43 -4.63 -8.42
N GLN A 35 -5.46 -5.38 -9.52
CA GLN A 35 -4.74 -6.65 -9.63
C GLN A 35 -3.22 -6.47 -9.45
N GLU A 36 -2.64 -5.44 -10.07
CA GLU A 36 -1.21 -5.09 -9.94
C GLU A 36 -0.83 -4.79 -8.48
N ILE A 37 -1.68 -4.06 -7.75
CA ILE A 37 -1.53 -3.76 -6.32
C ILE A 37 -1.57 -5.05 -5.48
N LEU A 38 -2.56 -5.91 -5.71
CA LEU A 38 -2.73 -7.16 -4.97
C LEU A 38 -1.54 -8.10 -5.19
N ASP A 39 -1.12 -8.28 -6.44
CA ASP A 39 -0.01 -9.17 -6.77
C ASP A 39 1.32 -8.65 -6.23
N SER A 40 1.56 -7.34 -6.33
CA SER A 40 2.73 -6.73 -5.71
C SER A 40 2.74 -6.89 -4.20
N SER A 41 1.58 -6.78 -3.54
CA SER A 41 1.47 -6.96 -2.09
C SER A 41 1.72 -8.40 -1.67
N LYS A 42 1.25 -9.40 -2.43
CA LYS A 42 1.51 -10.84 -2.16
C LYS A 42 3.01 -11.16 -2.09
N THR A 43 3.83 -10.54 -2.94
CA THR A 43 5.29 -10.79 -2.93
C THR A 43 5.98 -10.31 -1.66
N LEU A 44 5.37 -9.43 -0.86
CA LEU A 44 5.94 -8.95 0.40
C LEU A 44 6.08 -10.06 1.44
N SER A 45 5.32 -11.16 1.31
CA SER A 45 5.48 -12.37 2.11
C SER A 45 6.92 -12.89 2.11
N SER A 46 7.59 -12.85 0.94
CA SER A 46 8.97 -13.29 0.73
C SER A 46 9.96 -12.13 0.70
N PHE A 47 9.53 -10.94 0.24
CA PHE A 47 10.40 -9.78 0.00
C PHE A 47 9.99 -8.54 0.78
N SER A 48 9.64 -8.72 2.04
CA SER A 48 9.23 -7.63 2.95
C SER A 48 10.12 -6.39 2.97
N LYS A 49 11.43 -6.54 2.72
CA LYS A 49 12.41 -5.44 2.72
C LYS A 49 12.66 -4.81 1.34
N ARG A 50 11.88 -5.13 0.30
CA ARG A 50 12.08 -4.59 -1.06
C ARG A 50 11.62 -3.14 -1.24
N GLY A 51 10.64 -2.68 -0.47
CA GLY A 51 10.25 -1.27 -0.45
C GLY A 51 11.37 -0.38 0.06
N ARG A 52 11.20 0.94 -0.04
CA ARG A 52 12.07 1.87 0.71
C ARG A 52 11.44 2.20 2.06
N ILE A 53 12.24 2.71 2.99
CA ILE A 53 11.70 3.29 4.23
C ILE A 53 10.87 4.51 3.84
N VAL A 54 9.75 4.73 4.53
CA VAL A 54 8.93 5.93 4.31
C VAL A 54 9.75 7.15 4.74
N PRO A 55 10.12 8.07 3.81
CA PRO A 55 11.04 9.17 4.13
C PRO A 55 10.47 10.17 5.15
N GLU A 56 9.15 10.23 5.30
CA GLU A 56 8.45 11.08 6.26
C GLU A 56 8.40 10.48 7.68
N LEU A 57 8.87 9.23 7.88
CA LEU A 57 8.83 8.52 9.15
C LEU A 57 10.24 8.11 9.60
N ASP A 58 10.53 8.29 10.89
CA ASP A 58 11.76 7.77 11.52
C ASP A 58 11.57 6.33 12.01
N ASP A 59 10.96 5.48 11.17
CA ASP A 59 10.69 4.08 11.48
C ASP A 59 11.02 3.16 10.30
N SER A 60 12.12 2.42 10.43
CA SER A 60 12.59 1.48 9.40
C SER A 60 11.67 0.28 9.16
N SER A 61 10.74 0.01 10.08
CA SER A 61 9.74 -1.04 9.94
C SER A 61 8.58 -0.63 9.04
N VAL A 62 8.33 0.67 8.90
CA VAL A 62 7.32 1.23 7.99
C VAL A 62 7.95 1.58 6.66
N ARG A 63 7.43 0.97 5.61
CA ARG A 63 8.06 0.93 4.29
C ARG A 63 7.01 1.15 3.23
N GLU A 64 7.48 1.49 2.03
CA GLU A 64 6.59 1.74 0.90
C GLU A 64 7.03 1.06 -0.38
N LEU A 65 6.04 0.61 -1.14
CA LEU A 65 6.17 0.26 -2.54
C LEU A 65 5.61 1.39 -3.39
N LEU A 66 6.38 1.80 -4.40
CA LEU A 66 5.91 2.71 -5.43
C LEU A 66 5.33 1.87 -6.56
N ILE A 67 4.04 2.03 -6.82
CA ILE A 67 3.36 1.42 -7.97
C ILE A 67 2.69 2.54 -8.73
N ARG A 68 3.22 2.85 -9.92
CA ARG A 68 2.82 4.02 -10.71
C ARG A 68 2.88 5.28 -9.84
N ASP A 69 1.83 6.08 -9.86
CA ASP A 69 1.69 7.30 -9.07
C ASP A 69 1.16 7.04 -7.65
N TYR A 70 1.22 5.80 -7.14
CA TYR A 70 0.72 5.45 -5.80
C TYR A 70 1.82 4.86 -4.92
N ARG A 71 1.72 5.18 -3.63
CA ARG A 71 2.55 4.67 -2.54
C ARG A 71 1.70 3.69 -1.73
N ILE A 72 2.10 2.42 -1.73
CA ILE A 72 1.51 1.41 -0.84
C ILE A 72 2.35 1.40 0.43
N ILE A 73 1.78 1.86 1.52
CA ILE A 73 2.45 1.92 2.82
C ILE A 73 2.18 0.62 3.58
N TYR A 74 3.23 0.03 4.13
CA TYR A 74 3.13 -1.23 4.87
C TYR A 74 4.10 -1.29 6.04
N HIS A 75 3.72 -2.05 7.07
CA HIS A 75 4.52 -2.29 8.27
C HIS A 75 5.05 -3.72 8.27
N VAL A 76 6.37 -3.87 8.49
CA VAL A 76 7.06 -5.16 8.58
C VAL A 76 7.14 -5.61 10.03
N GLU A 77 6.33 -6.61 10.40
CA GLU A 77 6.43 -7.26 11.70
C GLU A 77 7.25 -8.57 11.62
N LYS A 78 7.50 -9.18 12.78
CA LYS A 78 8.25 -10.45 12.86
C LYS A 78 7.55 -11.58 12.08
N SER A 79 6.23 -11.72 12.23
CA SER A 79 5.44 -12.83 11.66
C SER A 79 4.58 -12.44 10.45
N ARG A 80 4.27 -11.16 10.26
CA ARG A 80 3.35 -10.69 9.21
C ARG A 80 3.77 -9.35 8.62
N ILE A 81 3.13 -8.99 7.52
CA ILE A 81 3.19 -7.71 6.84
C ILE A 81 1.80 -7.11 6.87
N ILE A 82 1.68 -5.88 7.37
CA ILE A 82 0.40 -5.18 7.43
C ILE A 82 0.42 -4.09 6.37
N ILE A 83 -0.45 -4.19 5.36
CA ILE A 83 -0.69 -3.07 4.44
C ILE A 83 -1.53 -2.04 5.20
N LEU A 84 -0.99 -0.83 5.34
CA LEU A 84 -1.58 0.24 6.15
C LEU A 84 -2.51 1.13 5.34
N GLY A 85 -2.16 1.42 4.08
CA GLY A 85 -2.96 2.29 3.22
C GLY A 85 -2.31 2.55 1.87
N LEU A 86 -3.07 3.19 0.98
CA LEU A 86 -2.63 3.58 -0.35
C LEU A 86 -2.79 5.08 -0.54
N ILE A 87 -1.72 5.73 -0.98
CA ILE A 87 -1.70 7.20 -1.12
C ILE A 87 -1.20 7.57 -2.51
N HIS A 88 -1.91 8.46 -3.19
CA HIS A 88 -1.42 9.05 -4.43
C HIS A 88 -0.14 9.85 -4.14
N GLY A 89 0.94 9.63 -4.89
CA GLY A 89 2.26 10.21 -4.66
C GLY A 89 2.31 11.74 -4.79
N SER A 90 1.31 12.34 -5.44
CA SER A 90 1.13 13.80 -5.49
C SER A 90 0.38 14.39 -4.29
N ARG A 91 -0.21 13.57 -3.41
CA ARG A 91 -0.80 14.06 -2.16
C ARG A 91 0.33 14.37 -1.17
N ASP A 92 0.26 15.56 -0.58
CA ASP A 92 1.17 16.00 0.46
C ASP A 92 1.02 15.13 1.72
N LEU A 93 2.12 14.51 2.15
CA LEU A 93 2.15 13.54 3.25
C LEU A 93 2.47 14.16 4.61
N ASN A 94 2.50 15.50 4.71
CA ASN A 94 2.74 16.21 5.97
C ASN A 94 1.67 15.96 7.08
N LYS A 95 0.65 15.14 6.80
CA LYS A 95 -0.25 14.53 7.79
C LYS A 95 -0.51 13.09 7.39
N PRO A 96 0.42 12.15 7.64
CA PRO A 96 0.31 10.83 7.08
C PRO A 96 -0.83 10.06 7.78
N TRP A 97 -0.95 10.16 9.10
CA TRP A 97 -1.99 9.48 9.88
C TRP A 97 -2.20 10.22 11.20
N LYS A 98 -3.43 10.67 11.52
CA LYS A 98 -3.76 11.04 12.90
C LYS A 98 -3.99 9.75 13.66
N SER A 99 -2.98 9.30 14.42
CA SER A 99 -3.25 8.43 15.56
C SER A 99 -4.25 9.17 16.47
N LYS A 100 -5.46 8.65 16.54
CA LYS A 100 -6.44 9.08 17.54
C LYS A 100 -6.21 8.29 18.82
#